data_AF-A0A970KFQ2-F1
#
_entry.id   AF-A0A970KFQ2-F1
#
_cell.length_a   1.000
_cell.length_b   1.000
_cell.length_c   1.000
_cell.angle_alpha   90.00
_cell.angle_beta   90.00
_cell.angle_gamma   90.00
#
_symmetry.space_group_name_H-M   'P 1'
#
loop_
_entity.id
_entity.type
_entity.pdbx_description
1 polymer ?
#
loop_
_entity_poly.entity_id
_entity_poly.type
_entity_poly.pdbx_seq_one_letter_code
_entity_poly.pdbx_strand_id
1 'polypeptide(L)'
;MNLQAVSNLLGRLLVLVGLSMLLPLLCALHYQGPDVKAFVLSIIVTVGAGFLLCFWTKSGEIGHREGFLVAALGWALAAAFGSLPFLLAGCCPSLADAYFETMSGFTTTGATILTDI
;
A
#
# COMPACT_ATOMS: atom_id res chain seq x y z
N MET A 1 17.23 -19.63 1.33
CA MET A 1 16.48 -18.37 1.15
C MET A 1 15.68 -18.11 2.40
N ASN A 2 15.87 -16.97 3.05
CA ASN A 2 15.19 -16.66 4.32
C ASN A 2 13.83 -15.98 4.08
N LEU A 3 12.82 -16.79 3.73
CA LEU A 3 11.47 -16.28 3.43
C LEU A 3 10.81 -15.61 4.63
N GLN A 4 11.12 -16.04 5.85
CA GLN A 4 10.60 -15.40 7.06
C GLN A 4 11.11 -13.97 7.20
N ALA A 5 12.41 -13.74 6.97
CA ALA A 5 12.99 -12.39 6.99
C ALA A 5 12.39 -11.49 5.89
N VAL A 6 12.20 -12.03 4.68
CA VAL A 6 11.55 -11.32 3.56
C VAL A 6 10.12 -10.91 3.92
N SER A 7 9.30 -11.85 4.38
CA SER A 7 7.91 -11.56 4.75
C SER A 7 7.81 -10.61 5.94
N ASN A 8 8.74 -10.65 6.89
CA ASN A 8 8.80 -9.70 7.99
C ASN A 8 9.04 -8.27 7.49
N LEU A 9 9.96 -8.12 6.53
CA LEU A 9 10.29 -6.82 5.94
C LEU A 9 9.14 -6.27 5.08
N LEU A 10 8.49 -7.13 4.29
CA LEU A 10 7.28 -6.77 3.52
C LEU A 10 6.12 -6.38 4.46
N GLY A 11 5.95 -7.08 5.58
CA GLY A 11 4.95 -6.71 6.59
C GLY A 11 5.19 -5.32 7.17
N ARG A 12 6.45 -4.99 7.49
CA ARG A 12 6.83 -3.63 7.96
C ARG A 12 6.56 -2.58 6.91
N LEU A 13 6.86 -2.87 5.64
CA LEU A 13 6.55 -1.99 4.52
C LEU A 13 5.05 -1.73 4.44
N LEU A 14 4.20 -2.75 4.54
CA LEU A 14 2.75 -2.58 4.54
C LEU A 14 2.25 -1.75 5.71
N VAL A 15 2.79 -1.95 6.92
CA VAL A 15 2.45 -1.09 8.07
C VAL A 15 2.79 0.38 7.76
N LEU A 16 3.96 0.65 7.18
CA LEU A 16 4.35 2.02 6.78
C LEU A 16 3.43 2.60 5.71
N VAL A 17 3.07 1.81 4.69
CA VAL A 17 2.12 2.23 3.64
C VAL A 17 0.76 2.56 4.27
N GLY A 18 0.23 1.68 5.12
CA GLY A 18 -1.03 1.93 5.82
C GLY A 18 -0.99 3.16 6.73
N LEU A 19 0.12 3.39 7.45
CA LEU A 19 0.29 4.59 8.28
C LEU A 19 0.41 5.87 7.44
N SER A 20 1.03 5.82 6.25
CA SER A 20 1.12 6.99 5.36
C SER A 20 -0.24 7.49 4.89
N MET A 21 -1.24 6.60 4.80
CA MET A 21 -2.63 6.96 4.48
C MET A 21 -3.32 7.78 5.58
N LEU A 22 -2.74 7.89 6.79
CA LEU A 22 -3.28 8.78 7.83
C LEU A 22 -3.22 10.25 7.41
N LEU A 23 -2.21 10.66 6.65
CA LEU A 23 -2.10 12.04 6.17
C LEU A 23 -3.28 12.44 5.26
N PRO A 24 -3.59 11.71 4.16
CA PRO A 24 -4.76 12.01 3.36
C PRO A 24 -6.09 11.79 4.11
N LEU A 25 -6.15 10.87 5.09
CA LEU A 25 -7.32 10.76 5.97
C LEU A 25 -7.56 12.05 6.76
N LEU A 26 -6.52 12.65 7.35
CA LEU A 26 -6.63 13.92 8.07
C LEU A 26 -7.10 15.05 7.15
N CYS A 27 -6.60 15.08 5.91
CA CYS A 27 -7.10 16.00 4.89
C CYS A 27 -8.59 15.75 4.60
N ALA A 28 -8.98 14.51 4.34
CA ALA A 28 -10.38 14.14 4.06
C ALA A 28 -11.32 14.54 5.21
N LEU A 29 -10.89 14.39 6.47
CA LEU A 29 -11.63 14.83 7.65
C LEU A 29 -11.74 16.37 7.71
N HIS A 30 -10.65 17.09 7.43
CA HIS A 30 -10.65 18.55 7.43
C HIS A 30 -11.59 19.13 6.36
N TYR A 31 -11.55 18.56 5.15
CA TYR A 31 -12.39 18.97 4.02
C TYR A 31 -13.79 18.34 4.02
N GLN A 32 -14.13 17.50 5.01
CA GLN A 32 -15.40 16.78 5.10
C GLN A 32 -15.75 15.97 3.83
N GLY A 33 -14.73 15.38 3.20
CA GLY A 33 -14.87 14.61 1.97
C GLY A 33 -15.59 13.27 2.19
N PRO A 34 -16.22 12.70 1.14
CA PRO A 34 -16.89 11.40 1.23
C PRO A 34 -15.91 10.23 1.47
N ASP A 35 -14.62 10.44 1.20
CA ASP A 35 -13.60 9.40 1.13
C ASP A 35 -13.05 8.97 2.49
N VAL A 36 -13.48 9.59 3.59
CA VAL A 36 -13.06 9.24 4.96
C VAL A 36 -13.24 7.74 5.22
N LYS A 37 -14.38 7.17 4.81
CA LYS A 37 -14.65 5.73 5.00
C LYS A 37 -13.68 4.85 4.20
N ALA A 38 -13.36 5.26 2.97
CA ALA A 38 -12.44 4.54 2.10
C ALA A 38 -11.03 4.51 2.69
N PHE A 39 -10.53 5.66 3.19
CA PHE A 39 -9.24 5.72 3.86
C PHE A 39 -9.21 4.91 5.16
N VAL A 40 -10.21 5.04 6.03
CA VAL A 40 -10.25 4.28 7.31
C VAL A 40 -10.20 2.77 7.06
N LEU A 41 -11.02 2.26 6.13
CA LEU A 41 -11.03 0.83 5.82
C LEU A 41 -9.70 0.39 5.19
N SER A 42 -9.13 1.18 4.28
CA SER A 42 -7.84 0.90 3.65
C SER A 42 -6.71 0.83 4.67
N ILE A 43 -6.67 1.76 5.65
CA ILE A 43 -5.70 1.77 6.73
C ILE A 43 -5.82 0.49 7.56
N ILE A 44 -7.03 0.15 8.02
CA ILE A 44 -7.26 -1.04 8.85
C ILE A 44 -6.81 -2.31 8.13
N VAL A 45 -7.19 -2.47 6.86
CA VAL A 45 -6.83 -3.66 6.06
C VAL A 45 -5.31 -3.71 5.83
N THR A 46 -4.70 -2.60 5.44
CA THR A 46 -3.26 -2.55 5.09
C THR A 46 -2.38 -2.74 6.33
N VAL A 47 -2.67 -2.01 7.40
CA VAL A 47 -1.94 -2.12 8.68
C VAL A 47 -2.18 -3.50 9.29
N GLY A 48 -3.42 -4.00 9.26
CA GLY A 48 -3.76 -5.35 9.76
C GLY A 48 -3.01 -6.45 9.01
N ALA A 49 -2.96 -6.39 7.68
CA ALA A 49 -2.19 -7.34 6.87
C ALA A 49 -0.68 -7.27 7.16
N GLY A 50 -0.13 -6.05 7.27
CA GLY A 50 1.27 -5.84 7.63
C GLY A 50 1.62 -6.39 9.02
N PHE A 51 0.80 -6.12 10.04
CA PHE A 51 0.98 -6.68 11.38
C PHE A 51 0.87 -8.19 11.41
N LEU A 52 -0.10 -8.78 10.69
CA LEU A 52 -0.27 -10.23 10.63
C LEU A 52 0.98 -10.90 10.04
N LEU A 53 1.52 -10.34 8.96
CA LEU A 53 2.78 -10.79 8.37
C LEU A 53 3.94 -10.67 9.35
N CYS A 54 4.07 -9.53 10.04
CA CYS A 54 5.14 -9.35 11.03
C CYS A 54 5.00 -10.29 12.24
N PHE A 55 3.79 -10.58 12.69
CA PHE A 55 3.53 -11.40 13.88
C PHE A 55 3.93 -12.87 13.67
N TRP A 56 3.69 -13.42 12.48
CA TRP A 56 4.02 -14.82 12.17
C TRP A 56 5.42 -15.03 11.59
N THR A 57 6.20 -13.96 11.41
CA THR A 57 7.52 -14.03 10.78
C THR A 57 8.61 -13.52 11.70
N LYS A 58 9.81 -14.07 11.55
CA LYS A 58 10.98 -13.65 12.34
C LYS A 58 11.90 -12.79 11.49
N SER A 59 12.45 -11.74 12.09
CA SER A 59 13.54 -10.98 11.48
C SER A 59 14.78 -11.86 11.33
N GLY A 60 15.55 -11.62 10.29
CA GLY A 60 16.82 -12.29 10.05
C GLY A 60 17.64 -11.52 9.03
N GLU A 61 18.82 -12.05 8.70
CA GLU A 61 19.70 -11.43 7.71
C GLU A 61 19.08 -11.51 6.31
N ILE A 62 19.18 -10.39 5.58
CA ILE A 62 18.76 -10.26 4.19
C ILE A 62 20.00 -10.39 3.32
N GLY A 63 20.09 -11.49 2.58
CA GLY A 63 21.10 -11.65 1.54
C GLY A 63 20.69 -10.95 0.24
N HIS A 64 21.57 -10.98 -0.76
CA HIS A 64 21.31 -10.36 -2.07
C HIS A 64 20.03 -10.89 -2.73
N ARG A 65 19.78 -12.22 -2.67
CA ARG A 65 18.60 -12.84 -3.28
C ARG A 65 17.31 -12.40 -2.59
N GLU A 66 17.31 -12.33 -1.26
CA GLU A 66 16.21 -11.83 -0.46
C GLU A 66 15.95 -10.35 -0.77
N GLY A 67 16.99 -9.53 -0.93
CA GLY A 67 16.88 -8.13 -1.30
C GLY A 67 16.16 -7.90 -2.64
N PHE A 68 16.53 -8.65 -3.68
CA PHE A 68 15.84 -8.60 -4.97
C PHE A 68 14.35 -8.96 -4.85
N LEU A 69 14.05 -10.00 -4.06
CA LEU A 69 12.67 -10.44 -3.85
C LEU A 69 11.85 -9.38 -3.08
N VAL A 70 12.43 -8.77 -2.05
CA VAL A 70 11.81 -7.68 -1.30
C VAL A 70 11.55 -6.47 -2.19
N ALA A 71 12.47 -6.10 -3.08
CA ALA A 71 12.26 -4.99 -4.00
C ALA A 71 11.10 -5.26 -4.95
N ALA A 72 11.09 -6.43 -5.61
CA ALA A 72 10.04 -6.78 -6.56
C ALA A 72 8.66 -6.89 -5.89
N LEU A 73 8.55 -7.62 -4.78
CA LEU A 73 7.29 -7.79 -4.06
C LEU A 73 6.88 -6.52 -3.32
N GLY A 74 7.84 -5.74 -2.83
CA GLY A 74 7.59 -4.51 -2.08
C GLY A 74 6.84 -3.48 -2.92
N TRP A 75 7.29 -3.24 -4.16
CA TRP A 75 6.58 -2.35 -5.08
C TRP A 75 5.20 -2.90 -5.46
N ALA A 76 5.10 -4.19 -5.78
CA ALA A 76 3.83 -4.80 -6.15
C ALA A 76 2.80 -4.74 -5.01
N LEU A 77 3.22 -5.02 -3.78
CA LEU A 77 2.35 -4.94 -2.60
C LEU A 77 2.02 -3.50 -2.23
N ALA A 78 2.98 -2.57 -2.32
CA ALA A 78 2.73 -1.15 -2.08
C ALA A 78 1.64 -0.62 -3.04
N ALA A 79 1.74 -0.94 -4.33
CA ALA A 79 0.73 -0.55 -5.31
C ALA A 79 -0.62 -1.26 -5.08
N ALA A 80 -0.61 -2.55 -4.76
CA ALA A 80 -1.85 -3.29 -4.48
C ALA A 80 -2.61 -2.72 -3.29
N PHE A 81 -1.95 -2.54 -2.14
CA PHE A 81 -2.61 -2.02 -0.93
C PHE A 81 -2.85 -0.51 -1.03
N GLY A 82 -1.95 0.24 -1.67
CA GLY A 82 -2.13 1.65 -1.96
C GLY A 82 -3.31 1.96 -2.88
N SER A 83 -3.78 0.98 -3.66
CA SER A 83 -4.95 1.12 -4.53
C SER A 83 -6.29 1.02 -3.78
N LEU A 84 -6.29 0.54 -2.53
CA LEU A 84 -7.53 0.33 -1.76
C LEU A 84 -8.35 1.60 -1.56
N PRO A 85 -7.78 2.78 -1.22
CA PRO A 85 -8.56 4.01 -1.09
C PRO A 85 -9.27 4.38 -2.39
N PHE A 86 -8.59 4.22 -3.54
CA PHE A 86 -9.16 4.53 -4.85
C PHE A 86 -10.34 3.60 -5.19
N LEU A 87 -10.18 2.30 -4.92
CA LEU A 87 -11.22 1.30 -5.17
C LEU A 87 -12.44 1.49 -4.27
N LEU A 88 -12.20 1.75 -2.99
CA LEU A 88 -13.26 1.90 -2.00
C LEU A 88 -13.98 3.24 -2.11
N ALA A 89 -13.30 4.29 -2.59
CA ALA A 89 -13.91 5.57 -2.92
C ALA A 89 -14.70 5.51 -4.24
N GLY A 90 -14.40 4.53 -5.11
CA GLY A 90 -15.06 4.38 -6.40
C GLY A 90 -14.61 5.39 -7.46
N CYS A 91 -13.43 6.00 -7.28
CA CYS A 91 -12.88 6.97 -8.23
C CYS A 91 -12.24 6.32 -9.47
N CYS A 92 -11.95 5.02 -9.41
CA CYS A 92 -11.42 4.26 -10.54
C CYS A 92 -12.44 3.21 -11.03
N PRO A 93 -12.62 3.05 -12.36
CA PRO A 93 -13.61 2.10 -12.91
C PRO A 93 -13.29 0.63 -12.63
N SER A 94 -12.01 0.28 -12.46
CA SER A 94 -11.56 -1.09 -12.29
C SER A 94 -10.38 -1.23 -11.32
N LEU A 95 -10.09 -2.48 -10.93
CA LEU A 95 -8.90 -2.83 -10.15
C LEU A 95 -7.60 -2.42 -10.87
N ALA A 96 -7.53 -2.68 -12.18
CA ALA A 96 -6.34 -2.41 -12.98
C ALA A 96 -6.04 -0.90 -13.02
N ASP A 97 -7.10 -0.10 -13.13
CA ASP A 97 -7.05 1.36 -13.14
C ASP A 97 -6.51 1.93 -11.82
N ALA A 98 -7.07 1.50 -10.69
CA ALA A 98 -6.60 1.93 -9.37
C ALA A 98 -5.16 1.48 -9.09
N TYR A 99 -4.81 0.25 -9.49
CA TYR A 99 -3.45 -0.27 -9.35
C TYR A 99 -2.47 0.53 -10.21
N PHE A 100 -2.85 0.85 -11.45
CA PHE A 100 -2.03 1.65 -12.35
C PHE A 100 -1.77 3.05 -11.78
N GLU A 101 -2.81 3.75 -11.33
CA GLU A 101 -2.70 5.09 -10.74
C GLU A 101 -1.77 5.07 -9.53
N THR A 102 -1.96 4.09 -8.66
CA THR A 102 -1.16 3.92 -7.44
C THR A 102 0.30 3.60 -7.78
N MET A 103 0.54 2.68 -8.73
CA MET A 103 1.89 2.31 -9.14
C MET A 103 2.61 3.52 -9.74
N SER A 104 1.95 4.25 -10.64
CA SER A 104 2.49 5.46 -11.27
C SER A 104 2.89 6.52 -10.23
N GLY A 105 2.07 6.72 -9.20
CA GLY A 105 2.38 7.60 -8.08
C GLY A 105 3.61 7.14 -7.28
N PHE A 106 3.65 5.87 -6.86
CA PHE A 106 4.77 5.32 -6.08
C PHE A 106 6.10 5.32 -6.83
N THR A 107 6.07 5.03 -8.14
CA THR A 107 7.27 5.03 -8.99
C THR A 107 7.62 6.41 -9.51
N THR A 108 6.92 7.46 -9.09
CA THR A 108 7.13 8.85 -9.54
C THR A 108 7.04 9.00 -11.06
N THR A 109 6.26 8.14 -11.72
CA THR A 109 6.08 8.17 -13.18
C THR A 109 5.21 9.35 -13.60
N GLY A 110 4.18 9.66 -12.82
CA GLY A 110 3.31 10.83 -13.07
C GLY A 110 2.35 10.65 -14.25
N ALA A 111 2.13 9.42 -14.71
CA ALA A 111 1.04 9.11 -15.63
C ALA A 111 -0.28 8.97 -14.85
N THR A 112 -1.39 9.45 -15.40
CA THR A 112 -2.70 9.36 -14.76
C THR A 112 -3.76 8.87 -15.73
N ILE A 113 -4.69 8.07 -15.22
CA ILE A 113 -5.93 7.70 -15.92
C ILE A 113 -7.10 8.62 -15.57
N LEU A 114 -6.98 9.39 -14.48
CA LEU A 114 -8.01 10.30 -14.02
C LEU A 114 -7.97 11.55 -14.89
N THR A 115 -9.06 11.83 -15.57
CA THR A 115 -9.15 12.98 -16.50
C THR A 115 -9.54 14.27 -15.82
N ASP A 116 -10.25 14.19 -14.68
CA ASP A 116 -10.66 15.32 -13.86
C ASP A 116 -10.10 15.16 -12.44
N ILE A 117 -9.17 16.04 -12.06
CA ILE A 117 -8.41 16.01 -10.80
C ILE A 117 -8.59 17.32 -10.04
#